data_AF-A0A3A8S7D4-F1
#
_entry.id   AF-A0A3A8S7D4-F1
#
_cell.length_a   1.000
_cell.length_b   1.000
_cell.length_c   1.000
_cell.angle_alpha   90.00
_cell.angle_beta   90.00
_cell.angle_gamma   90.00
#
_symmetry.space_group_name_H-M   'P 1'
#
loop_
_entity.id
_entity.type
_entity.pdbx_description
1 polymer ?
#
loop_
_entity_poly.entity_id
_entity_poly.type
_entity_poly.pdbx_seq_one_letter_code
_entity_poly.pdbx_strand_id
1 'polypeptide(L)'
;TDVNAPPEAPPEEESSMELPERPTAASPWKQVPFYRQQEHMDCGAACLRMVARYYGHELDYPSLMKLAGVSRYGTSLLDLSRTGEQLGFITTGVQADWELLRSVDLPAIAHLQDRHHFVVVWRVTRKGV
;
A
#
# COMPACT_ATOMS: atom_id res chain seq x y z
N THR A 1 52.77 -3.02 -4.03
CA THR A 1 51.76 -3.17 -2.98
C THR A 1 50.77 -2.04 -3.13
N ASP A 2 49.77 -2.25 -3.98
CA ASP A 2 48.65 -1.32 -4.10
C ASP A 2 47.42 -2.08 -3.59
N VAL A 3 47.06 -1.80 -2.34
CA VAL A 3 45.96 -2.45 -1.61
C VAL A 3 44.93 -1.38 -1.31
N ASN A 4 44.28 -0.85 -2.35
CA ASN A 4 43.07 -0.06 -2.15
C ASN A 4 42.20 0.00 -3.42
N ALA A 5 41.57 -1.12 -3.75
CA ALA A 5 40.39 -1.12 -4.61
C ALA A 5 39.15 -1.16 -3.71
N PRO A 6 38.19 -0.22 -3.83
CA PRO A 6 36.93 -0.32 -3.11
C PRO A 6 36.14 -1.55 -3.60
N PRO A 7 35.34 -2.20 -2.72
CA PRO A 7 34.57 -3.37 -3.11
C PRO A 7 33.52 -2.99 -4.17
N GLU A 8 33.53 -3.72 -5.29
CA GLU A 8 32.48 -3.66 -6.31
C GLU A 8 31.12 -3.89 -5.66
N ALA A 9 30.20 -2.95 -5.89
CA ALA A 9 28.81 -3.09 -5.50
C ALA A 9 28.20 -4.32 -6.19
N PRO A 10 27.31 -5.09 -5.52
CA PRO A 10 26.64 -6.21 -6.15
C PRO A 10 25.81 -5.71 -7.34
N PRO A 11 25.67 -6.51 -8.40
CA PRO A 11 24.91 -6.12 -9.58
C PRO A 11 23.46 -5.86 -9.17
N GLU A 12 22.99 -4.66 -9.47
CA GLU A 12 21.58 -4.29 -9.37
C GLU A 12 20.83 -5.12 -10.42
N GLU A 13 20.27 -6.26 -9.99
CA GLU A 13 19.29 -7.01 -10.77
C GLU A 13 18.02 -6.16 -10.87
N GLU A 14 17.99 -5.30 -11.89
CA GLU A 14 16.77 -4.68 -12.39
C GLU A 14 15.87 -5.77 -12.98
N SER A 15 15.22 -6.54 -12.10
CA SER A 15 14.03 -7.28 -12.48
C SER A 15 13.00 -6.25 -12.90
N SER A 16 12.88 -6.07 -14.22
CA SER A 16 11.87 -5.26 -14.88
C SER A 16 10.50 -5.85 -14.57
N MET A 17 10.02 -5.57 -13.36
CA MET A 17 8.69 -5.93 -12.91
C MET A 17 7.76 -4.92 -13.58
N GLU A 18 7.31 -5.25 -14.79
CA GLU A 18 6.29 -4.48 -15.49
C GLU A 18 5.10 -4.30 -14.54
N LEU A 19 4.87 -3.06 -14.12
CA LEU A 19 3.76 -2.72 -13.24
C LEU A 19 2.46 -3.05 -13.98
N PRO A 20 1.52 -3.78 -13.36
CA PRO A 20 0.27 -4.10 -14.01
C PRO A 20 -0.45 -2.80 -14.42
N GLU A 21 -0.90 -2.74 -15.68
CA GLU A 21 -1.65 -1.59 -16.18
C GLU A 21 -2.82 -1.28 -15.25
N ARG A 22 -3.04 0.02 -15.00
CA ARG A 22 -4.13 0.53 -14.14
C ARG A 22 -5.44 -0.16 -14.53
N PRO A 23 -6.11 -0.87 -13.62
CA PRO A 23 -7.46 -1.34 -13.88
C PRO A 23 -8.32 -0.10 -14.19
N THR A 24 -8.82 -0.01 -15.43
CA THR A 24 -9.73 1.06 -15.84
C THR A 24 -10.87 1.22 -14.83
N ALA A 25 -11.49 2.40 -14.74
CA ALA A 25 -12.52 2.77 -13.76
C ALA A 25 -13.69 1.78 -13.54
N ALA A 26 -13.83 0.75 -14.38
CA ALA A 26 -14.52 -0.49 -14.08
C ALA A 26 -13.49 -1.58 -13.73
N SER A 27 -13.15 -1.69 -12.44
CA SER A 27 -12.42 -2.81 -11.86
C SER A 27 -12.90 -4.16 -12.44
N PRO A 28 -12.00 -5.06 -12.90
CA PRO A 28 -12.37 -6.41 -13.33
C PRO A 28 -12.95 -7.24 -12.18
N TRP A 29 -12.75 -6.79 -10.94
CA TRP A 29 -13.34 -7.40 -9.76
C TRP A 29 -14.81 -7.01 -9.62
N LYS A 30 -15.70 -7.99 -9.81
CA LYS A 30 -17.14 -7.89 -9.53
C LYS A 30 -17.42 -7.53 -8.07
N GLN A 31 -16.45 -7.77 -7.17
CA GLN A 31 -16.44 -7.44 -5.76
C GLN A 31 -15.03 -7.00 -5.34
N VAL A 32 -14.92 -5.93 -4.57
CA VAL A 32 -13.63 -5.47 -4.05
C VAL A 32 -12.99 -6.53 -3.15
N PRO A 33 -11.67 -6.75 -3.21
CA PRO A 33 -11.00 -7.68 -2.32
C PRO A 33 -11.15 -7.19 -0.88
N PHE A 34 -11.77 -8.02 -0.03
CA PHE A 34 -11.92 -7.74 1.39
C PHE A 34 -11.04 -8.68 2.19
N TYR A 35 -10.21 -8.11 3.06
CA TYR A 35 -9.42 -8.85 4.02
C TYR A 35 -9.77 -8.39 5.43
N ARG A 36 -10.30 -9.31 6.24
CA ARG A 36 -10.60 -9.04 7.64
C ARG A 36 -9.29 -8.98 8.41
N GLN A 37 -9.05 -7.86 9.07
CA GLN A 37 -7.95 -7.70 10.02
C GLN A 37 -8.01 -8.81 11.09
N GLN A 38 -6.86 -9.38 11.42
CA GLN A 38 -6.73 -10.47 12.39
C GLN A 38 -6.54 -9.95 13.81
N GLU A 39 -5.85 -8.82 13.94
CA GLU A 39 -5.53 -8.21 15.23
C GLU A 39 -6.15 -6.80 15.34
N HIS A 40 -5.95 -6.12 16.48
CA HIS A 40 -6.39 -4.73 16.60
C HIS A 40 -5.47 -3.76 15.84
N MET A 41 -4.18 -4.12 15.70
CA MET A 41 -3.11 -3.23 15.25
C MET A 41 -2.75 -3.38 13.77
N ASP A 42 -3.37 -4.31 13.03
CA ASP A 42 -3.04 -4.64 11.65
C ASP A 42 -3.94 -3.95 10.62
N CYS A 43 -4.81 -3.01 11.02
CA CYS A 43 -5.75 -2.35 10.10
C CYS A 43 -5.05 -1.69 8.89
N GLY A 44 -3.90 -1.03 9.09
CA GLY A 44 -3.11 -0.44 8.02
C GLY A 44 -2.53 -1.48 7.06
N ALA A 45 -1.93 -2.55 7.61
CA ALA A 45 -1.39 -3.64 6.82
C ALA A 45 -2.49 -4.39 6.05
N ALA A 46 -3.65 -4.62 6.67
CA ALA A 46 -4.83 -5.19 6.01
C ALA A 46 -5.29 -4.33 4.82
N CYS A 47 -5.28 -3.00 4.97
CA CYS A 47 -5.57 -2.07 3.86
C CYS A 47 -4.57 -2.24 2.71
N LEU A 48 -3.27 -2.30 3.03
CA LEU A 48 -2.23 -2.49 2.02
C LEU A 48 -2.40 -3.82 1.27
N ARG A 49 -2.74 -4.91 1.98
CA ARG A 49 -3.04 -6.21 1.35
C ARG A 49 -4.24 -6.15 0.41
N MET A 50 -5.30 -5.45 0.80
CA MET A 50 -6.48 -5.28 -0.06
C MET A 50 -6.13 -4.51 -1.34
N VAL A 51 -5.36 -3.42 -1.23
CA VAL A 51 -4.88 -2.65 -2.38
C VAL A 51 -3.92 -3.48 -3.25
N ALA A 52 -2.96 -4.17 -2.64
CA ALA A 52 -2.03 -5.06 -3.35
C ALA A 52 -2.79 -6.13 -4.16
N ARG A 53 -3.78 -6.78 -3.54
CA ARG A 53 -4.62 -7.79 -4.21
C ARG A 53 -5.42 -7.21 -5.36
N TYR A 54 -5.89 -5.97 -5.24
CA TYR A 54 -6.62 -5.29 -6.31
C TYR A 54 -5.76 -5.15 -7.58
N TYR A 55 -4.46 -4.89 -7.42
CA TYR A 55 -3.47 -4.83 -8.51
C TYR A 55 -2.85 -6.19 -8.85
N GLY A 56 -3.38 -7.31 -8.34
CA GLY A 56 -2.91 -8.66 -8.68
C GLY A 56 -1.77 -9.19 -7.82
N HIS A 57 -1.34 -8.47 -6.78
CA HIS A 57 -0.33 -8.93 -5.83
C HIS A 57 -0.98 -9.68 -4.66
N GLU A 58 -0.68 -10.97 -4.53
CA GLU A 58 -1.16 -11.79 -3.42
C GLU A 58 -0.10 -11.89 -2.32
N LEU A 59 -0.46 -11.45 -1.11
CA LEU A 59 0.38 -11.51 0.08
C LEU A 59 -0.30 -12.39 1.13
N ASP A 60 0.45 -13.31 1.75
CA ASP A 60 -0.01 -14.01 2.94
C ASP A 60 0.13 -13.13 4.19
N TYR A 61 -0.50 -13.53 5.30
CA TYR A 61 -0.47 -12.74 6.52
C TYR A 61 0.93 -12.61 7.13
N PRO A 62 1.75 -13.69 7.25
CA PRO A 62 3.09 -13.57 7.81
C PRO A 62 4.01 -12.65 7.00
N SER A 63 3.98 -12.73 5.67
CA SER A 63 4.80 -11.87 4.81
C SER A 63 4.36 -10.43 4.90
N LEU A 64 3.05 -10.18 4.94
CA LEU A 64 2.49 -8.84 5.14
C LEU A 64 2.96 -8.22 6.47
N MET A 65 2.90 -8.95 7.59
CA MET A 65 3.34 -8.43 8.89
C MET A 65 4.83 -8.14 8.91
N LYS A 66 5.63 -9.00 8.28
CA LYS A 66 7.08 -8.82 8.16
C LYS A 66 7.43 -7.59 7.31
N LEU A 67 6.73 -7.39 6.19
CA LEU A 67 6.94 -6.26 5.27
C LEU A 67 6.45 -4.94 5.88
N ALA A 68 5.22 -4.91 6.39
CA ALA A 68 4.61 -3.71 6.95
C ALA A 68 5.24 -3.26 8.28
N GLY A 69 6.13 -4.06 8.87
CA GLY A 69 6.79 -3.74 10.12
C GLY A 69 5.81 -3.46 11.25
N VAL A 70 4.66 -4.18 11.28
CA VAL A 70 3.57 -3.92 12.23
C VAL A 70 4.13 -4.03 13.65
N SER A 71 4.19 -2.90 14.33
CA SER A 71 4.65 -2.83 15.71
C SER A 71 3.49 -3.08 16.66
N ARG A 72 3.78 -3.18 17.96
CA ARG A 72 2.74 -3.19 19.01
C ARG A 72 1.84 -1.94 19.02
N TYR A 73 2.25 -0.89 18.31
CA TYR A 73 1.52 0.37 18.17
C TYR A 73 0.77 0.49 16.83
N GLY A 74 0.78 -0.57 16.01
CA GLY A 74 0.24 -0.58 14.65
C GLY A 74 1.24 -0.10 13.61
N THR A 75 0.70 0.41 12.50
CA THR A 75 1.44 0.82 11.31
C THR A 75 1.27 2.31 11.06
N SER A 76 2.36 3.05 10.85
CA SER A 76 2.28 4.48 10.50
C SER A 76 2.04 4.66 9.00
N LEU A 77 1.58 5.84 8.57
CA LEU A 77 1.50 6.21 7.14
C LEU A 77 2.85 6.09 6.43
N LEU A 78 3.94 6.41 7.13
CA LEU A 78 5.30 6.30 6.59
C LEU A 78 5.68 4.83 6.35
N ASP A 79 5.36 3.94 7.30
CA ASP A 79 5.62 2.51 7.15
C ASP A 79 4.78 1.93 6.01
N LEU A 80 3.51 2.34 5.89
CA LEU A 80 2.65 1.95 4.76
C LEU A 80 3.22 2.43 3.42
N SER A 81 3.72 3.67 3.34
CA SER A 81 4.36 4.21 2.13
C SER A 81 5.58 3.37 1.75
N ARG A 82 6.51 3.17 2.69
CA ARG A 82 7.73 2.37 2.46
C ARG A 82 7.42 0.94 2.05
N THR A 83 6.40 0.34 2.67
CA THR A 83 5.99 -1.04 2.34
C THR A 83 5.32 -1.08 0.97
N GLY A 84 4.53 -0.07 0.61
CA GLY A 84 3.97 0.07 -0.74
C GLY A 84 5.07 0.20 -1.79
N GLU A 85 6.07 1.03 -1.55
CA GLU A 85 7.26 1.19 -2.40
C GLU A 85 8.01 -0.14 -2.57
N GLN A 86 8.20 -0.92 -1.50
CA GLN A 86 8.81 -2.26 -1.57
C GLN A 86 7.98 -3.26 -2.40
N LEU A 87 6.67 -3.06 -2.49
CA LEU A 87 5.77 -3.86 -3.33
C LEU A 87 5.73 -3.37 -4.79
N GLY A 88 6.46 -2.29 -5.11
CA GLY A 88 6.50 -1.69 -6.45
C GLY A 88 5.48 -0.57 -6.67
N PHE A 89 4.75 -0.12 -5.65
CA PHE A 89 3.85 1.01 -5.77
C PHE A 89 4.60 2.35 -5.71
N ILE A 90 4.12 3.33 -6.47
CA ILE A 90 4.46 4.73 -6.23
C ILE A 90 3.44 5.26 -5.23
N THR A 91 3.90 5.64 -4.05
CA THR A 91 3.06 6.15 -2.97
C THR A 91 3.22 7.65 -2.82
N THR A 92 2.14 8.34 -2.46
CA THR A 92 2.18 9.77 -2.16
C THR A 92 1.27 10.06 -0.97
N GLY A 93 1.86 10.60 0.09
CA GLY A 93 1.11 11.04 1.27
C GLY A 93 0.47 12.40 1.01
N VAL A 94 -0.85 12.49 1.14
CA VAL A 94 -1.58 13.75 1.01
C VAL A 94 -2.49 13.96 2.21
N GLN A 95 -2.57 15.21 2.68
CA GLN A 95 -3.65 15.64 3.56
C GLN A 95 -4.76 16.18 2.67
N ALA A 96 -5.86 15.42 2.56
CA ALA A 96 -6.95 15.73 1.65
C ALA A 96 -8.19 16.19 2.42
N ASP A 97 -8.86 17.21 1.88
CA ASP A 97 -10.26 17.50 2.20
C ASP A 97 -11.20 16.69 1.29
N TRP A 98 -12.50 16.90 1.45
CA TRP A 98 -13.53 16.22 0.65
C TRP A 98 -13.46 16.54 -0.85
N GLU A 99 -12.92 17.69 -1.23
CA GLU A 99 -12.79 18.06 -2.63
C GLU A 99 -11.60 17.37 -3.27
N LEU A 100 -10.45 17.41 -2.60
CA LEU A 100 -9.24 16.73 -3.04
C LEU A 100 -9.45 15.22 -3.11
N LEU A 101 -10.16 14.62 -2.15
CA LEU A 101 -10.47 13.19 -2.16
C LEU A 101 -11.22 12.74 -3.43
N ARG A 102 -12.01 13.62 -4.07
CA ARG A 102 -12.68 13.33 -5.35
C ARG A 102 -11.74 13.32 -6.55
N SER A 103 -10.55 13.89 -6.41
CA SER A 103 -9.52 13.97 -7.46
C SER A 103 -8.36 13.00 -7.27
N VAL A 104 -8.34 12.25 -6.16
CA VAL A 104 -7.32 11.24 -5.86
C VAL A 104 -7.55 9.97 -6.69
N ASP A 105 -6.45 9.37 -7.16
CA ASP A 105 -6.47 8.05 -7.81
C ASP A 105 -6.90 6.98 -6.79
N LEU A 106 -7.87 6.14 -7.16
CA LEU A 106 -8.42 5.08 -6.30
C LEU A 106 -8.00 3.68 -6.79
N PRO A 107 -7.83 2.69 -5.90
CA PRO A 107 -8.08 2.75 -4.46
C PRO A 107 -7.00 3.51 -3.66
N ALA A 108 -7.42 4.20 -2.60
CA ALA A 108 -6.53 4.94 -1.70
C ALA A 108 -6.68 4.48 -0.25
N ILE A 109 -5.59 4.52 0.53
CA ILE A 109 -5.63 4.23 1.96
C ILE A 109 -5.82 5.55 2.71
N ALA A 110 -6.89 5.64 3.50
CA ALA A 110 -7.21 6.82 4.31
C ALA A 110 -7.01 6.53 5.80
N HIS A 111 -6.45 7.51 6.51
CA HIS A 111 -6.30 7.49 7.96
C HIS A 111 -7.40 8.32 8.61
N LEU A 112 -8.22 7.68 9.44
CA LEU A 112 -9.27 8.33 10.22
C LEU A 112 -8.69 8.76 11.58
N GLN A 113 -8.34 10.04 11.68
CA GLN A 113 -7.58 10.59 12.80
C GLN A 113 -8.28 10.38 14.16
N ASP A 114 -9.59 10.61 14.23
CA ASP A 114 -10.37 10.49 15.49
C ASP A 114 -10.48 9.05 16.00
N ARG A 115 -10.24 8.05 15.15
CA ARG A 115 -10.38 6.63 15.47
C ARG A 115 -9.07 5.85 15.44
N HIS A 116 -7.96 6.50 15.10
CA HIS A 116 -6.66 5.86 14.90
C HIS A 116 -6.78 4.60 14.00
N HIS A 117 -7.54 4.71 12.91
CA HIS A 117 -7.91 3.57 12.07
C HIS A 117 -7.64 3.85 10.60
N PHE A 118 -7.19 2.83 9.88
CA PHE A 118 -6.98 2.87 8.44
C PHE A 118 -8.11 2.19 7.69
N VAL A 119 -8.54 2.79 6.58
CA VAL A 119 -9.56 2.25 5.70
C VAL A 119 -9.13 2.36 4.23
N VAL A 120 -9.65 1.51 3.37
CA VAL A 120 -9.49 1.63 1.92
C VAL A 120 -10.70 2.34 1.33
N VAL A 121 -10.43 3.42 0.60
CA VAL A 121 -11.40 4.15 -0.19
C VAL A 121 -11.40 3.56 -1.59
N TRP A 122 -12.49 2.90 -1.97
CA TRP A 122 -12.65 2.26 -3.28
C TRP A 122 -13.32 3.16 -4.31
N ARG A 123 -14.26 4.00 -3.86
CA ARG A 123 -15.03 4.88 -4.72
C ARG A 123 -15.47 6.10 -3.93
N VAL A 124 -15.48 7.26 -4.57
CA VAL A 124 -16.07 8.49 -4.03
C VAL A 124 -17.20 8.91 -4.97
N THR A 125 -18.37 9.22 -4.42
CA THR A 125 -19.54 9.64 -5.18
C THR A 125 -20.08 10.96 -4.64
N ARG A 126 -20.97 11.61 -5.39
CA ARG A 126 -21.70 12.81 -4.91
C ARG A 126 -22.52 12.56 -3.64
N LYS A 127 -22.86 11.30 -3.34
CA LYS A 127 -23.65 10.91 -2.16
C LYS A 127 -22.77 10.55 -0.95
N GLY A 128 -21.46 10.47 -1.13
CA GLY A 128 -20.51 10.04 -0.09
C GLY A 128 -19.42 9.12 -0.61
N VAL A 129 -18.60 8.66 0.33
CA VAL A 129 -17.53 7.65 0.14
C VAL A 129 -18.08 6.26 0.39
#